data_AF-A0A5C7XJI2-F1
#
_entry.id   AF-A0A5C7XJI2-F1
#
_cell.length_a   1.000
_cell.length_b   1.000
_cell.length_c   1.000
_cell.angle_alpha   90.00
_cell.angle_beta   90.00
_cell.angle_gamma   90.00
#
_symmetry.space_group_name_H-M   'P 1'
#
loop_
_entity.id
_entity.type
_entity.pdbx_description
1 polymer ?
#
loop_
_entity_poly.entity_id
_entity_poly.type
_entity_poly.pdbx_seq_one_letter_code
_entity_poly.pdbx_strand_id
1 'polypeptide(L)'
;MNAKYCAVLVALAALSLSGCKTTESAAMARPDDAAHKTGTPYDPRIEVDAEYVSHVQKLALRRGVYVRWVNKPHKRVVDQAEQ
;
A
#
# COMPACT_ATOMS: atom_id res chain seq x y z
N MET A 1 43.61 12.10 -16.96
CA MET A 1 42.37 11.30 -17.05
C MET A 1 41.70 11.59 -18.39
N ASN A 2 41.61 10.60 -19.28
CA ASN A 2 41.21 10.84 -20.67
C ASN A 2 39.72 11.18 -20.76
N ALA A 3 39.39 12.28 -21.44
CA ALA A 3 38.02 12.78 -21.64
C ALA A 3 37.04 11.72 -22.18
N LYS A 4 37.56 10.71 -22.89
CA LYS A 4 36.81 9.55 -23.38
C LYS A 4 36.18 8.72 -22.25
N TYR A 5 36.87 8.57 -21.12
CA TYR A 5 36.34 7.82 -19.96
C TYR A 5 35.27 8.60 -19.21
N CYS A 6 35.38 9.93 -19.14
CA CYS A 6 34.34 10.76 -18.52
C CYS A 6 33.02 10.69 -19.30
N ALA A 7 33.08 10.69 -20.64
CA ALA A 7 31.88 10.59 -21.48
C ALA A 7 31.15 9.26 -21.29
N VAL A 8 31.89 8.15 -21.14
CA VAL A 8 31.31 6.81 -20.88
C VAL A 8 30.61 6.76 -19.53
N LEU A 9 31.23 7.33 -18.48
CA LEU A 9 30.63 7.35 -17.14
C LEU A 9 29.36 8.19 -17.07
N VAL A 10 29.32 9.33 -17.78
CA VAL A 10 28.12 10.18 -17.86
C VAL A 10 26.99 9.49 -18.63
N ALA A 11 27.31 8.80 -19.72
CA ALA A 11 26.31 8.03 -20.48
C ALA A 11 25.71 6.88 -19.65
N LEU A 12 26.52 6.18 -18.87
CA LEU A 12 26.06 5.11 -17.97
C LEU A 12 25.17 5.64 -16.85
N ALA A 13 25.49 6.81 -16.27
CA ALA A 13 24.65 7.46 -15.28
C ALA A 13 23.29 7.89 -15.86
N ALA A 14 23.26 8.43 -17.08
CA ALA A 14 22.03 8.88 -17.73
C ALA A 14 21.04 7.74 -18.04
N LEU A 15 21.54 6.54 -18.38
CA LEU A 15 20.72 5.35 -18.62
C LEU A 15 20.06 4.81 -17.34
N SER A 16 20.63 5.08 -16.16
CA SER A 16 20.05 4.63 -14.87
C SER A 16 18.81 5.42 -14.42
N LEU A 17 18.53 6.58 -15.04
CA LEU A 17 17.38 7.43 -14.70
C LEU A 17 16.11 7.11 -15.53
N SER A 18 16.12 6.17 -16.48
CA SER A 18 14.96 5.88 -17.34
C SER A 18 13.87 5.01 -16.67
N GLY A 19 13.88 4.90 -15.35
CA GLY A 19 13.08 3.92 -14.59
C GLY A 19 12.07 4.47 -13.58
N CYS A 20 11.66 5.74 -13.66
CA CYS A 20 10.62 6.29 -12.79
C CYS A 20 9.45 6.85 -13.60
N LYS A 21 8.77 6.01 -14.38
CA LYS A 21 7.47 6.36 -14.96
C LYS A 21 6.51 5.20 -14.89
N THR A 22 5.31 5.53 -14.40
CA THR A 22 4.05 4.79 -14.46
C THR A 22 3.72 3.88 -13.26
N THR A 23 3.14 4.50 -12.24
CA THR A 23 2.01 3.91 -11.51
C THR A 23 0.81 4.85 -11.67
N GLU A 24 0.34 4.98 -12.91
CA GLU A 24 -1.05 5.34 -13.16
C GLU A 24 -1.83 4.05 -13.43
N SER A 25 -3.02 3.95 -12.84
CA SER A 25 -4.01 2.88 -12.99
C SER A 25 -3.80 1.59 -12.19
N ALA A 26 -4.30 1.63 -10.95
CA ALA A 26 -5.32 0.65 -10.57
C ALA A 26 -6.50 1.43 -9.98
N ALA A 27 -7.43 1.78 -10.86
CA ALA A 27 -8.73 2.29 -10.53
C ALA A 27 -9.44 1.32 -9.57
N MET A 28 -9.60 1.71 -8.31
CA MET A 28 -10.70 1.21 -7.49
C MET A 28 -11.88 2.13 -7.77
N ALA A 29 -12.65 1.77 -8.79
CA ALA A 29 -14.02 2.24 -8.89
C ALA A 29 -14.72 1.88 -7.57
N ARG A 30 -15.20 2.91 -6.86
CA ARG A 30 -16.07 2.72 -5.71
C ARG A 30 -17.39 2.14 -6.24
N PRO A 31 -17.85 0.97 -5.78
CA PRO A 31 -19.23 0.60 -6.01
C PRO A 31 -20.10 1.57 -5.20
N ASP A 32 -21.02 2.24 -5.89
CA ASP A 32 -22.16 2.92 -5.27
C ASP A 32 -23.10 1.85 -4.73
N ASP A 33 -22.85 1.39 -3.50
CA ASP A 33 -23.77 0.49 -2.82
C ASP A 33 -24.91 1.29 -2.19
N ALA A 34 -25.95 1.42 -3.00
CA ALA A 34 -27.37 1.29 -2.69
C ALA A 34 -27.82 1.49 -1.24
N ALA A 35 -28.82 2.37 -1.11
CA ALA A 35 -29.67 2.56 0.05
C ALA A 35 -30.08 1.25 0.76
N HIS A 36 -29.68 1.11 2.02
CA HIS A 36 -30.28 0.14 2.95
C HIS A 36 -30.81 0.83 4.21
N LYS A 37 -32.11 1.10 4.12
CA LYS A 37 -33.23 0.96 5.08
C LYS A 37 -32.93 1.05 6.60
N THR A 38 -33.72 1.94 7.19
CA THR A 38 -34.01 2.14 8.62
C THR A 38 -34.34 0.83 9.36
N GLY A 39 -33.51 0.54 10.36
CA GLY A 39 -33.63 -0.55 11.32
C GLY A 39 -32.21 -0.82 11.80
N THR A 40 -31.85 -0.36 13.00
CA THR A 40 -30.46 -0.31 13.50
C THR A 40 -29.76 -1.67 13.28
N PRO A 41 -28.85 -1.78 12.28
CA PRO A 41 -28.12 -2.99 12.06
C PRO A 41 -26.78 -2.85 12.79
N TYR A 42 -26.57 -3.67 13.82
CA TYR A 42 -25.21 -3.93 14.28
C TYR A 42 -24.49 -4.69 13.15
N ASP A 43 -23.79 -3.92 12.32
CA ASP A 43 -22.87 -4.42 11.31
C ASP A 43 -21.48 -4.43 11.97
N PRO A 44 -20.97 -5.59 12.45
CA PRO A 44 -19.63 -5.65 12.99
C PRO A 44 -18.67 -5.31 11.87
N ARG A 45 -18.22 -4.05 11.85
CA ARG A 45 -17.40 -3.53 10.77
C ARG A 45 -16.02 -4.18 10.89
N ILE A 46 -15.84 -5.30 10.19
CA ILE A 46 -14.56 -6.00 10.07
C ILE A 46 -13.67 -5.14 9.17
N GLU A 47 -13.09 -4.10 9.74
CA GLU A 47 -12.15 -3.24 9.04
C GLU A 47 -10.78 -3.93 8.96
N VAL A 48 -10.15 -3.86 7.78
CA VAL A 48 -8.75 -4.24 7.63
C VAL A 48 -7.92 -3.34 8.55
N ASP A 49 -7.03 -3.94 9.34
CA ASP A 49 -6.15 -3.17 10.23
C ASP A 49 -5.05 -2.49 9.40
N ALA A 50 -5.39 -1.35 8.81
CA ALA A 50 -4.51 -0.59 7.94
C ALA A 50 -3.26 -0.09 8.68
N GLU A 51 -3.39 0.25 9.96
CA GLU A 51 -2.29 0.71 10.79
C GLU A 51 -1.27 -0.42 10.99
N TYR A 52 -1.72 -1.59 11.45
CA TYR A 52 -0.87 -2.75 11.66
C TYR A 52 -0.20 -3.22 10.35
N VAL A 53 -0.96 -3.27 9.25
CA VAL A 53 -0.40 -3.65 7.95
C VAL A 53 0.70 -2.68 7.52
N SER A 54 0.47 -1.37 7.66
CA SER A 54 1.45 -0.35 7.30
C SER A 54 2.71 -0.43 8.16
N HIS A 55 2.55 -0.73 9.46
CA HIS A 55 3.64 -0.88 10.40
C HIS A 55 4.55 -2.06 10.00
N VAL A 56 3.96 -3.23 9.76
CA VAL A 56 4.69 -4.44 9.34
C VAL A 56 5.40 -4.22 8.00
N GLN A 57 4.73 -3.59 7.04
CA GLN A 57 5.35 -3.29 5.74
C GLN A 57 6.56 -2.36 5.88
N LYS A 58 6.46 -1.29 6.68
CA LYS A 58 7.59 -0.38 6.94
C LYS A 58 8.75 -1.08 7.64
N LEU A 59 8.46 -2.01 8.56
CA LEU A 59 9.49 -2.79 9.24
C LEU A 59 10.19 -3.76 8.27
N ALA A 60 9.42 -4.45 7.44
CA ALA A 60 9.97 -5.39 6.46
C ALA A 60 10.83 -4.69 5.41
N LEU A 61 10.38 -3.53 4.91
CA LEU A 61 11.14 -2.73 3.95
C LEU A 61 12.49 -2.28 4.52
N ARG A 62 12.52 -1.83 5.78
CA ARG A 62 13.77 -1.46 6.48
C ARG A 62 14.76 -2.62 6.60
N ARG A 63 14.29 -3.86 6.50
CA ARG A 63 15.10 -5.08 6.55
C ARG A 63 15.36 -5.69 5.17
N GLY A 64 14.91 -5.05 4.09
CA GLY A 64 15.04 -5.58 2.74
C GLY A 64 14.18 -6.83 2.47
N VAL A 65 13.10 -7.02 3.23
CA VAL A 65 12.19 -8.17 3.11
C VAL A 65 10.87 -7.74 2.47
N TYR A 66 10.37 -8.54 1.53
CA TYR A 66 9.05 -8.36 0.92
C TYR A 66 7.99 -9.19 1.64
N VAL A 67 6.87 -8.57 1.98
CA VAL A 67 5.74 -9.23 2.66
C VAL A 67 4.63 -9.49 1.66
N ARG A 68 4.25 -10.76 1.52
CA ARG A 68 3.03 -11.18 0.83
C ARG A 68 2.03 -11.69 1.86
N TRP A 69 0.91 -11.00 1.99
CA TRP A 69 -0.18 -11.43 2.87
C TRP A 69 -0.97 -12.55 2.23
N VAL A 70 -1.03 -13.73 2.87
CA VAL A 70 -1.93 -14.82 2.48
C VAL A 70 -3.32 -14.62 3.10
N ASN A 71 -3.36 -14.10 4.34
CA ASN A 71 -4.58 -13.63 4.99
C ASN A 71 -4.27 -12.29 5.66
N LYS A 72 -4.92 -11.21 5.22
CA LYS A 72 -4.63 -9.86 5.72
C LYS A 72 -5.28 -9.70 7.11
N PRO A 73 -4.60 -9.12 8.11
CA PRO A 73 -5.19 -8.97 9.44
C PRO A 73 -6.37 -7.99 9.41
N HIS A 74 -7.43 -8.38 10.12
CA HIS A 74 -8.63 -7.60 10.32
C HIS A 74 -8.83 -7.34 11.80
N LYS A 75 -9.27 -6.13 12.14
CA LYS A 75 -9.63 -5.78 13.51
C LYS A 75 -11.13 -5.98 13.67
N ARG A 76 -11.51 -6.70 14.73
CA ARG A 76 -12.91 -6.75 15.18
C ARG A 76 -13.11 -5.60 16.14
N VAL A 77 -13.90 -4.61 15.75
CA VAL A 77 -14.38 -3.60 16.69
C VAL A 77 -15.58 -4.21 17.40
N VAL A 78 -15.38 -4.61 18.66
CA VAL A 78 -16.51 -4.92 19.54
C VAL A 78 -16.96 -3.58 20.08
N ASP A 79 -18.16 -3.14 19.71
CA ASP A 79 -18.79 -2.02 20.39
C ASP A 79 -18.95 -2.43 21.86
N GLN A 80 -18.07 -1.96 22.73
CA GLN A 80 -18.30 -2.06 24.15
C GLN A 80 -19.46 -1.12 24.43
N ALA A 81 -20.66 -1.70 24.55
CA ALA A 81 -21.79 -0.99 25.10
C ALA A 81 -21.35 -0.44 26.45
N GLU A 82 -21.24 0.90 26.54
CA GLU A 82 -21.05 1.59 27.80
C GLU A 82 -22.14 1.10 28.76
N GLN A 83 -21.73 0.41 29.83
CA GLN A 83 -22.57 0.03 30.95
C GLN A 83 -22.53 1.11 32.01
#